data_AF-A0A524CEV4-F1
#
_entry.id   AF-A0A524CEV4-F1
#
_cell.length_a   1.000
_cell.length_b   1.000
_cell.length_c   1.000
_cell.angle_alpha   90.00
_cell.angle_beta   90.00
_cell.angle_gamma   90.00
#
_symmetry.space_group_name_H-M   'P 1'
#
loop_
_entity.id
_entity.type
_entity.pdbx_description
1 polymer ?
#
loop_
_entity_poly.entity_id
_entity_poly.type
_entity_poly.pdbx_seq_one_letter_code
_entity_poly.pdbx_strand_id
1 'polypeptide(L)'
;MKNIKSNSRYKKNVFLLSACIFLFTSMILFSFTPIKTQLDSNQDKPDRIDTSSTGYIEIWVYDDRTGEPLNSATVSITNISWGGSYLNSTKLKGTNFINFTELDVGYYWVNVSMAGYKAEQKQNLIDWEGDDDHIIFYLETWGPGTGFIEVTVLDNKTDDPISNALVEVAFRDNGSIYNSGTTDGTGFYNASGLYIGHYTVSVSKNGYYSNTKNDYINFNGDDDYLTFKLEPEPPTPGWIEITVMNLFTSPIYGASVVVRNKTAPGYPIIISGMTDNFGFFNATGLTIGVYIIEISKNGYKSETIENRIDFEGDEDFQYFHLEAWGPNSGFIEVEVLDNNFNEINDALVNVMNIDTSETVSQGFTSSSGLYNATDLAIGEYYVSVFKDGYVQEVAWAPINWNGDNQHYTYLLSEVNEEELEVRVHVYRQSATWLAVSNAIIDFYQGPSDTLVCRANTLNNGYGT
;
A
#
# COMPACT_ATOMS: atom_id res chain seq x y z
N MET A 1 21.33 25.13 -14.67
CA MET A 1 22.75 24.77 -14.38
C MET A 1 23.32 25.76 -13.38
N LYS A 2 24.10 25.31 -12.37
CA LYS A 2 24.99 26.10 -11.48
C LYS A 2 24.35 27.25 -10.65
N ASN A 3 24.87 27.61 -9.47
CA ASN A 3 25.44 26.80 -8.39
C ASN A 3 25.33 27.58 -7.05
N ILE A 4 25.36 26.91 -5.90
CA ILE A 4 25.18 27.54 -4.57
C ILE A 4 26.54 27.67 -3.86
N LYS A 5 26.81 28.85 -3.25
CA LYS A 5 27.41 29.06 -1.90
C LYS A 5 27.90 30.50 -1.67
N SER A 6 27.69 31.02 -0.46
CA SER A 6 28.53 32.04 0.19
C SER A 6 28.60 31.73 1.69
N ASN A 7 29.74 32.00 2.34
CA ASN A 7 29.92 31.78 3.79
C ASN A 7 31.17 32.51 4.34
N SER A 8 31.11 33.00 5.58
CA SER A 8 32.21 33.45 6.47
C SER A 8 33.03 34.71 6.10
N ARG A 9 33.76 35.41 7.01
CA ARG A 9 33.66 35.71 8.48
C ARG A 9 34.71 36.82 8.87
N TYR A 10 34.48 37.51 10.01
CA TYR A 10 35.47 38.06 11.02
C TYR A 10 36.28 39.41 10.90
N LYS A 11 36.11 40.25 11.96
CA LYS A 11 37.10 40.92 12.89
C LYS A 11 37.81 42.29 12.57
N LYS A 12 38.23 42.94 13.69
CA LYS A 12 39.04 44.21 13.92
C LYS A 12 38.23 45.53 13.85
N ASN A 13 38.46 46.65 14.59
CA ASN A 13 39.37 47.12 15.70
C ASN A 13 38.56 48.09 16.63
N VAL A 14 38.88 48.61 17.84
CA VAL A 14 40.07 48.80 18.75
C VAL A 14 40.68 50.25 18.79
N PHE A 15 41.00 50.75 20.01
CA PHE A 15 41.63 52.04 20.49
C PHE A 15 40.71 53.21 20.99
N LEU A 16 41.09 54.17 21.87
CA LEU A 16 41.87 54.22 23.16
C LEU A 16 41.94 55.68 23.73
N LEU A 17 41.99 55.92 25.05
CA LEU A 17 42.60 57.14 25.68
C LEU A 17 42.92 56.96 27.19
N SER A 18 43.53 57.97 27.85
CA SER A 18 43.98 58.02 29.27
C SER A 18 43.77 59.46 29.83
N ALA A 19 44.24 60.01 30.97
CA ALA A 19 45.32 59.73 31.96
C ALA A 19 45.14 60.67 33.21
N CYS A 20 45.86 60.65 34.35
CA CYS A 20 46.74 59.69 35.05
C CYS A 20 47.24 60.26 36.42
N ILE A 21 47.48 59.40 37.44
CA ILE A 21 48.51 59.55 38.55
C ILE A 21 48.16 60.62 39.65
N PHE A 22 48.33 60.44 40.99
CA PHE A 22 49.52 60.13 41.82
C PHE A 22 49.23 59.31 43.12
N LEU A 23 50.31 58.90 43.84
CA LEU A 23 50.36 58.16 45.11
C LEU A 23 50.77 59.13 46.27
N PHE A 24 50.83 58.82 47.58
CA PHE A 24 51.02 57.59 48.42
C PHE A 24 50.14 57.72 49.72
N THR A 25 50.24 57.04 50.88
CA THR A 25 51.28 56.28 51.64
C THR A 25 50.68 55.07 52.42
N SER A 26 51.26 54.62 53.55
CA SER A 26 50.81 53.49 54.38
C SER A 26 50.97 53.72 55.90
N MET A 27 50.14 53.06 56.72
CA MET A 27 50.51 52.62 58.08
C MET A 27 49.53 51.58 58.65
N ILE A 28 50.05 50.55 59.32
CA ILE A 28 49.30 49.55 60.11
C ILE A 28 50.09 49.31 61.40
N LEU A 29 49.45 49.34 62.57
CA LEU A 29 49.99 48.72 63.78
C LEU A 29 48.90 48.43 64.83
N PHE A 30 48.72 47.14 65.15
CA PHE A 30 48.45 46.48 66.44
C PHE A 30 47.49 47.11 67.49
N SER A 31 46.82 46.35 68.38
CA SER A 31 46.39 44.94 68.43
C SER A 31 45.75 44.69 69.81
N PHE A 32 44.70 43.87 69.92
CA PHE A 32 44.45 43.11 71.15
C PHE A 32 43.78 41.77 70.85
N THR A 33 44.38 40.68 71.32
CA THR A 33 43.71 39.43 71.67
C THR A 33 43.62 39.38 73.20
N PRO A 34 42.67 38.60 73.75
CA PRO A 34 43.12 37.32 74.28
C PRO A 34 42.20 36.16 73.90
N ILE A 35 42.81 35.02 73.56
CA ILE A 35 42.14 33.72 73.64
C ILE A 35 42.35 33.17 75.04
N LYS A 36 41.28 32.69 75.68
CA LYS A 36 41.39 31.65 76.70
C LYS A 36 40.21 30.71 76.61
N THR A 37 40.50 29.41 76.68
CA THR A 37 39.58 28.31 76.37
C THR A 37 39.05 27.61 77.62
N GLN A 38 37.77 27.25 77.58
CA GLN A 38 37.11 26.03 78.11
C GLN A 38 35.74 26.04 77.39
N LEU A 39 35.53 25.24 76.34
CA LEU A 39 34.97 23.88 76.42
C LEU A 39 33.64 23.83 77.19
N ASP A 40 32.55 23.77 76.43
CA ASP A 40 31.83 22.50 76.35
C ASP A 40 31.48 22.22 74.88
N SER A 41 31.31 20.96 74.49
CA SER A 41 31.27 20.56 73.08
C SER A 41 30.17 19.55 72.76
N ASN A 42 29.10 20.04 72.14
CA ASN A 42 28.33 19.34 71.08
C ASN A 42 27.25 20.29 70.53
N GLN A 43 27.52 20.89 69.37
CA GLN A 43 26.49 21.48 68.53
C GLN A 43 26.82 21.12 67.08
N ASP A 44 26.32 19.96 66.65
CA ASP A 44 26.27 19.62 65.23
C ASP A 44 25.40 20.64 64.47
N LYS A 45 25.68 20.77 63.17
CA LYS A 45 25.03 21.79 62.35
C LYS A 45 23.53 21.50 62.20
N PRO A 46 22.70 22.54 61.97
CA PRO A 46 21.66 22.42 60.96
C PRO A 46 22.34 22.38 59.58
N ASP A 47 22.41 21.19 58.96
CA ASP A 47 22.84 21.08 57.57
C ASP A 47 21.77 21.68 56.63
N ARG A 48 22.24 22.30 55.53
CA ARG A 48 21.52 22.57 54.27
C ARG A 48 20.00 22.80 54.36
N ILE A 49 19.57 24.06 54.27
CA ILE A 49 18.22 24.39 53.76
C ILE A 49 18.14 23.86 52.32
N ASP A 50 17.20 22.96 52.05
CA ASP A 50 16.84 22.56 50.68
C ASP A 50 15.69 23.46 50.20
N THR A 51 15.89 24.12 49.05
CA THR A 51 14.95 25.14 48.54
C THR A 51 13.99 24.50 47.54
N SER A 52 13.21 23.54 48.02
CA SER A 52 12.30 22.71 47.21
C SER A 52 10.99 22.41 47.96
N SER A 53 10.52 23.34 48.80
CA SER A 53 9.28 23.25 49.55
C SER A 53 8.07 23.66 48.69
N THR A 54 7.80 22.91 47.63
CA THR A 54 6.53 23.01 46.89
C THR A 54 5.36 22.57 47.79
N GLY A 55 4.16 23.10 47.55
CA GLY A 55 2.95 22.63 48.24
C GLY A 55 2.48 21.24 47.76
N TYR A 56 1.46 20.71 48.45
CA TYR A 56 0.79 19.48 48.08
C TYR A 56 -0.72 19.50 48.42
N ILE A 57 -1.49 18.62 47.77
CA ILE A 57 -2.90 18.39 48.09
C ILE A 57 -3.16 16.90 48.28
N GLU A 58 -3.75 16.53 49.41
CA GLU A 58 -4.29 15.20 49.67
C GLU A 58 -5.80 15.15 49.40
N ILE A 59 -6.25 14.10 48.71
CA ILE A 59 -7.62 14.02 48.18
C ILE A 59 -8.27 12.69 48.60
N TRP A 60 -9.40 12.79 49.28
CA TRP A 60 -10.27 11.68 49.65
C TRP A 60 -11.51 11.67 48.77
N VAL A 61 -12.02 10.48 48.48
CA VAL A 61 -13.23 10.27 47.68
C VAL A 61 -14.03 9.14 48.29
N TYR A 62 -15.29 9.41 48.58
CA TYR A 62 -16.27 8.52 49.22
C TYR A 62 -17.58 8.47 48.42
N ASP A 63 -18.36 7.40 48.59
CA ASP A 63 -19.78 7.35 48.21
C ASP A 63 -20.57 8.20 49.22
N ASP A 64 -21.36 9.16 48.73
CA ASP A 64 -22.10 10.12 49.58
C ASP A 64 -23.09 9.45 50.55
N ARG A 65 -23.71 8.35 50.12
CA ARG A 65 -24.82 7.69 50.83
C ARG A 65 -24.35 6.70 51.89
N THR A 66 -23.19 6.08 51.69
CA THR A 66 -22.64 5.00 52.53
C THR A 66 -21.39 5.41 53.30
N GLY A 67 -20.66 6.43 52.84
CA GLY A 67 -19.38 6.85 53.40
C GLY A 67 -18.21 5.91 53.06
N GLU A 68 -18.41 4.90 52.20
CA GLU A 68 -17.37 3.94 51.83
C GLU A 68 -16.36 4.56 50.84
N PRO A 69 -15.05 4.26 50.95
CA PRO A 69 -14.01 4.93 50.17
C PRO A 69 -13.93 4.42 48.72
N LEU A 70 -14.11 5.31 47.76
CA LEU A 70 -14.12 5.02 46.32
C LEU A 70 -12.69 4.83 45.77
N ASN A 71 -12.11 3.67 46.05
CA ASN A 71 -10.73 3.26 45.71
C ASN A 71 -10.57 2.82 44.25
N SER A 72 -11.34 3.42 43.34
CA SER A 72 -11.21 3.31 41.88
C SER A 72 -11.67 4.59 41.16
N ALA A 73 -11.88 5.67 41.90
CA ALA A 73 -12.12 6.98 41.30
C ALA A 73 -10.84 7.49 40.61
N THR A 74 -11.01 8.08 39.43
CA THR A 74 -9.97 8.83 38.73
C THR A 74 -9.97 10.25 39.29
N VAL A 75 -8.79 10.72 39.69
CA VAL A 75 -8.58 12.09 40.18
C VAL A 75 -7.60 12.80 39.27
N SER A 76 -7.96 13.99 38.79
CA SER A 76 -7.06 14.85 38.00
C SER A 76 -6.96 16.25 38.60
N ILE A 77 -5.74 16.78 38.59
CA ILE A 77 -5.43 18.14 39.03
C ILE A 77 -4.86 18.97 37.86
N THR A 78 -5.35 20.20 37.71
CA THR A 78 -4.92 21.14 36.67
C THR A 78 -4.58 22.50 37.29
N ASN A 79 -3.36 23.01 37.09
CA ASN A 79 -3.01 24.39 37.46
C ASN A 79 -3.72 25.38 36.51
N ILE A 80 -4.33 26.43 37.07
CA ILE A 80 -5.08 27.47 36.35
C ILE A 80 -4.59 28.90 36.64
N SER A 81 -3.40 29.05 37.22
CA SER A 81 -2.75 30.35 37.44
C SER A 81 -2.35 31.04 36.13
N TRP A 82 -2.39 32.37 36.13
CA TRP A 82 -2.06 33.18 34.95
C TRP A 82 -0.55 33.25 34.69
N GLY A 83 0.00 32.27 33.96
CA GLY A 83 1.28 32.41 33.26
C GLY A 83 2.48 31.66 33.85
N GLY A 84 2.31 30.43 34.30
CA GLY A 84 3.40 29.51 34.65
C GLY A 84 2.90 28.06 34.66
N SER A 85 3.79 27.09 34.36
CA SER A 85 3.59 25.64 34.56
C SER A 85 2.20 25.06 34.22
N TYR A 86 1.98 24.57 32.97
CA TYR A 86 0.82 23.70 32.70
C TYR A 86 1.03 22.32 33.34
N LEU A 87 0.70 22.21 34.62
CA LEU A 87 0.57 20.93 35.31
C LEU A 87 -0.84 20.39 35.05
N ASN A 88 -0.92 19.24 34.39
CA ASN A 88 -2.10 18.38 34.38
C ASN A 88 -1.62 16.98 34.76
N SER A 89 -2.08 16.48 35.91
CA SER A 89 -1.71 15.16 36.43
C SER A 89 -2.95 14.37 36.79
N THR A 90 -3.04 13.13 36.31
CA THR A 90 -4.18 12.23 36.55
C THR A 90 -3.68 10.94 37.18
N LYS A 91 -4.35 10.48 38.24
CA LYS A 91 -4.00 9.28 38.99
C LYS A 91 -5.27 8.56 39.46
N LEU A 92 -5.23 7.23 39.58
CA LEU A 92 -6.31 6.45 40.21
C LEU A 92 -6.15 6.48 41.74
N LYS A 93 -7.26 6.67 42.46
CA LYS A 93 -7.27 6.63 43.93
C LYS A 93 -7.00 5.21 44.42
N GLY A 94 -5.93 5.05 45.20
CA GLY A 94 -5.64 3.82 45.95
C GLY A 94 -6.50 3.71 47.21
N THR A 95 -6.01 2.99 48.22
CA THR A 95 -6.65 2.92 49.54
C THR A 95 -6.50 4.24 50.30
N ASN A 96 -7.57 4.68 50.97
CA ASN A 96 -7.69 5.91 51.77
C ASN A 96 -7.73 7.18 50.92
N PHE A 97 -6.60 7.66 50.40
CA PHE A 97 -6.47 8.95 49.73
C PHE A 97 -5.48 8.91 48.56
N ILE A 98 -5.32 10.05 47.88
CA ILE A 98 -4.37 10.26 46.80
C ILE A 98 -3.69 11.62 46.98
N ASN A 99 -2.37 11.67 46.87
CA ASN A 99 -1.58 12.90 47.11
C ASN A 99 -0.97 13.41 45.79
N PHE A 100 -1.05 14.72 45.57
CA PHE A 100 -0.33 15.44 44.53
C PHE A 100 0.66 16.43 45.19
N THR A 101 1.93 16.04 45.20
CA THR A 101 3.08 16.87 45.57
C THR A 101 3.61 17.67 44.38
N GLU A 102 4.64 18.49 44.61
CA GLU A 102 5.33 19.27 43.56
C GLU A 102 4.39 20.31 42.90
N LEU A 103 3.61 21.00 43.74
CA LEU A 103 2.70 22.08 43.34
C LEU A 103 3.31 23.45 43.63
N ASP A 104 3.47 24.26 42.58
CA ASP A 104 3.80 25.69 42.66
C ASP A 104 2.66 26.48 43.35
N VAL A 105 2.97 27.59 44.03
CA VAL A 105 1.93 28.52 44.54
C VAL A 105 0.97 28.96 43.43
N GLY A 106 -0.33 28.70 43.62
CA GLY A 106 -1.32 28.93 42.57
C GLY A 106 -2.69 28.28 42.79
N TYR A 107 -3.61 28.62 41.88
CA TYR A 107 -4.94 28.04 41.84
C TYR A 107 -4.96 26.73 41.05
N TYR A 108 -5.72 25.77 41.56
CA TYR A 108 -5.87 24.43 40.98
C TYR A 108 -7.34 24.04 40.86
N TRP A 109 -7.71 23.39 39.75
CA TRP A 109 -8.94 22.60 39.68
C TRP A 109 -8.62 21.14 39.98
N VAL A 110 -9.34 20.56 40.94
CA VAL A 110 -9.32 19.13 41.24
C VAL A 110 -10.64 18.54 40.77
N ASN A 111 -10.56 17.57 39.87
CA ASN A 111 -11.70 16.86 39.27
C ASN A 111 -11.68 15.41 39.75
N VAL A 112 -12.85 14.85 40.03
CA VAL A 112 -13.02 13.45 40.43
C VAL A 112 -14.13 12.81 39.61
N SER A 113 -13.86 11.64 39.04
CA SER A 113 -14.84 10.87 38.27
C SER A 113 -14.74 9.38 38.55
N MET A 114 -15.88 8.69 38.56
CA MET A 114 -15.98 7.23 38.69
C MET A 114 -17.24 6.74 37.96
N ALA A 115 -17.17 5.59 37.28
CA ALA A 115 -18.33 5.02 36.61
C ALA A 115 -19.45 4.69 37.61
N GLY A 116 -20.70 5.04 37.28
CA GLY A 116 -21.87 4.93 38.17
C GLY A 116 -22.08 6.11 39.14
N TYR A 117 -21.14 7.07 39.18
CA TYR A 117 -21.21 8.26 40.04
C TYR A 117 -21.26 9.55 39.23
N LYS A 118 -21.83 10.60 39.84
CA LYS A 118 -21.71 11.97 39.32
C LYS A 118 -20.26 12.43 39.49
N ALA A 119 -19.71 13.09 38.47
CA ALA A 119 -18.40 13.71 38.56
C ALA A 119 -18.48 15.02 39.35
N GLU A 120 -17.48 15.29 40.19
CA GLU A 120 -17.35 16.53 40.97
C GLU A 120 -16.07 17.29 40.58
N GLN A 121 -16.11 18.62 40.71
CA GLN A 121 -14.94 19.50 40.61
C GLN A 121 -14.92 20.45 41.81
N LYS A 122 -13.74 20.67 42.39
CA LYS A 122 -13.50 21.69 43.43
C LYS A 122 -12.26 22.51 43.06
N GLN A 123 -12.25 23.78 43.43
CA GLN A 123 -11.10 24.66 43.26
C GLN A 123 -10.30 24.74 44.56
N ASN A 124 -8.98 24.72 44.45
CA ASN A 124 -8.04 24.90 45.55
C ASN A 124 -7.09 26.07 45.26
N LEU A 125 -6.44 26.60 46.30
CA LEU A 125 -5.38 27.60 46.19
C LEU A 125 -4.23 27.17 47.12
N ILE A 126 -3.08 26.84 46.55
CA ILE A 126 -1.82 26.77 47.28
C ILE A 126 -1.34 28.22 47.44
N ASP A 127 -1.33 28.76 48.67
CA ASP A 127 -1.05 30.18 48.92
C ASP A 127 0.38 30.48 49.44
N TRP A 128 1.13 29.43 49.82
CA TRP A 128 2.55 29.52 50.17
C TRP A 128 3.39 28.29 49.77
N GLU A 129 4.72 28.48 49.70
CA GLU A 129 5.70 27.43 49.39
C GLU A 129 5.85 26.44 50.56
N GLY A 130 5.02 25.40 50.56
CA GLY A 130 5.02 24.30 51.52
C GLY A 130 3.64 23.89 52.03
N ASP A 131 2.58 24.49 51.47
CA ASP A 131 1.17 24.30 51.84
C ASP A 131 0.73 22.83 51.87
N ASP A 132 -0.09 22.48 52.88
CA ASP A 132 -0.51 21.12 53.21
C ASP A 132 -2.04 20.93 53.20
N ASP A 133 -2.64 21.07 52.02
CA ASP A 133 -4.08 21.16 51.85
C ASP A 133 -4.79 19.79 51.70
N HIS A 134 -6.07 19.72 52.09
CA HIS A 134 -6.86 18.49 51.99
C HIS A 134 -8.29 18.71 51.46
N ILE A 135 -8.68 17.89 50.46
CA ILE A 135 -10.00 17.98 49.82
C ILE A 135 -10.74 16.65 49.94
N ILE A 136 -12.00 16.72 50.38
CA ILE A 136 -12.90 15.56 50.45
C ILE A 136 -14.00 15.69 49.39
N PHE A 137 -14.20 14.61 48.63
CA PHE A 137 -15.28 14.44 47.67
C PHE A 137 -16.25 13.36 48.17
N TYR A 138 -17.54 13.65 48.09
CA TYR A 138 -18.63 12.73 48.36
C TYR A 138 -19.41 12.62 47.06
N LEU A 139 -19.21 11.54 46.31
CA LEU A 139 -19.85 11.39 45.02
C LEU A 139 -21.24 10.77 45.21
N GLU A 140 -22.26 11.48 44.73
CA GLU A 140 -23.60 10.90 44.59
C GLU A 140 -23.59 9.80 43.51
N THR A 141 -24.14 8.63 43.82
CA THR A 141 -24.56 7.66 42.79
C THR A 141 -25.63 8.27 41.91
N TRP A 142 -25.68 7.91 40.63
CA TRP A 142 -26.77 8.36 39.73
C TRP A 142 -28.17 7.79 40.07
N GLY A 143 -28.27 6.85 41.01
CA GLY A 143 -29.52 6.23 41.47
C GLY A 143 -29.45 4.69 41.41
N PRO A 144 -30.55 3.98 41.68
CA PRO A 144 -30.67 2.57 41.30
C PRO A 144 -30.86 2.48 39.77
N GLY A 145 -29.94 1.83 39.07
CA GLY A 145 -30.03 1.61 37.63
C GLY A 145 -31.30 0.87 37.25
N THR A 146 -32.23 1.57 36.61
CA THR A 146 -33.63 1.14 36.41
C THR A 146 -34.24 1.59 35.10
N GLY A 147 -33.65 2.57 34.41
CA GLY A 147 -34.05 2.92 33.04
C GLY A 147 -33.60 1.87 32.03
N PHE A 148 -34.13 1.95 30.82
CA PHE A 148 -33.74 1.08 29.71
C PHE A 148 -33.87 1.78 28.36
N ILE A 149 -33.00 1.39 27.41
CA ILE A 149 -33.08 1.82 26.02
C ILE A 149 -33.46 0.61 25.16
N GLU A 150 -34.60 0.70 24.48
CA GLU A 150 -35.01 -0.27 23.47
C GLU A 150 -34.46 0.14 22.09
N VAL A 151 -33.54 -0.68 21.57
CA VAL A 151 -32.86 -0.46 20.30
C VAL A 151 -33.51 -1.35 19.23
N THR A 152 -33.95 -0.75 18.13
CA THR A 152 -34.44 -1.46 16.93
C THR A 152 -33.53 -1.16 15.76
N VAL A 153 -33.00 -2.18 15.08
CA VAL A 153 -32.02 -2.02 13.99
C VAL A 153 -32.60 -2.56 12.69
N LEU A 154 -32.70 -1.69 11.68
CA LEU A 154 -33.31 -1.96 10.37
C LEU A 154 -32.35 -1.65 9.22
N ASP A 155 -32.56 -2.31 8.08
CA ASP A 155 -31.91 -1.97 6.81
C ASP A 155 -32.49 -0.65 6.24
N ASN A 156 -31.65 0.30 5.88
CA ASN A 156 -32.07 1.62 5.39
C ASN A 156 -32.71 1.60 3.98
N LYS A 157 -32.53 0.52 3.21
CA LYS A 157 -32.99 0.34 1.83
C LYS A 157 -34.23 -0.56 1.77
N THR A 158 -34.36 -1.58 2.62
CA THR A 158 -35.51 -2.51 2.63
C THR A 158 -36.47 -2.39 3.81
N ASP A 159 -36.07 -1.70 4.89
CA ASP A 159 -36.75 -1.70 6.21
C ASP A 159 -36.85 -3.08 6.90
N ASP A 160 -36.10 -4.09 6.44
CA ASP A 160 -36.00 -5.39 7.11
C ASP A 160 -35.21 -5.33 8.43
N PRO A 161 -35.54 -6.16 9.43
CA PRO A 161 -34.82 -6.20 10.71
C PRO A 161 -33.42 -6.83 10.62
N ILE A 162 -32.40 -6.11 11.07
CA ILE A 162 -31.01 -6.58 11.10
C ILE A 162 -30.73 -7.34 12.39
N SER A 163 -30.82 -8.67 12.33
CA SER A 163 -30.41 -9.55 13.44
C SER A 163 -28.88 -9.62 13.61
N ASN A 164 -28.44 -9.91 14.83
CA ASN A 164 -27.02 -10.08 15.19
C ASN A 164 -26.15 -8.86 14.80
N ALA A 165 -26.68 -7.63 14.94
CA ALA A 165 -25.91 -6.39 14.95
C ALA A 165 -25.41 -6.12 16.37
N LEU A 166 -24.15 -5.71 16.52
CA LEU A 166 -23.56 -5.36 17.81
C LEU A 166 -24.10 -3.99 18.25
N VAL A 167 -24.61 -3.93 19.47
CA VAL A 167 -25.06 -2.71 20.15
C VAL A 167 -24.14 -2.46 21.35
N GLU A 168 -23.66 -1.23 21.49
CA GLU A 168 -22.82 -0.78 22.60
C GLU A 168 -23.39 0.51 23.18
N VAL A 169 -23.67 0.51 24.48
CA VAL A 169 -24.15 1.67 25.24
C VAL A 169 -23.04 2.11 26.19
N ALA A 170 -22.46 3.28 25.93
CA ALA A 170 -21.34 3.84 26.69
C ALA A 170 -21.73 5.14 27.40
N PHE A 171 -21.10 5.41 28.54
CA PHE A 171 -21.23 6.71 29.22
C PHE A 171 -20.60 7.82 28.37
N ARG A 172 -21.38 8.85 28.03
CA ARG A 172 -20.97 9.90 27.08
C ARG A 172 -19.75 10.71 27.53
N ASP A 173 -19.55 10.85 28.84
CA ASP A 173 -18.51 11.72 29.40
C ASP A 173 -17.11 11.08 29.45
N ASN A 174 -17.02 9.75 29.34
CA ASN A 174 -15.75 9.02 29.44
C ASN A 174 -15.57 7.87 28.42
N GLY A 175 -16.59 7.56 27.61
CA GLY A 175 -16.55 6.52 26.58
C GLY A 175 -16.52 5.08 27.09
N SER A 176 -16.64 4.83 28.40
CA SER A 176 -16.66 3.47 28.94
C SER A 176 -17.99 2.78 28.65
N ILE A 177 -17.92 1.59 28.06
CA ILE A 177 -19.08 0.74 27.75
C ILE A 177 -19.72 0.30 29.07
N TYR A 178 -21.00 0.62 29.23
CA TYR A 178 -21.81 0.20 30.37
C TYR A 178 -22.57 -1.11 30.07
N ASN A 179 -23.14 -1.21 28.86
CA ASN A 179 -23.97 -2.34 28.44
C ASN A 179 -23.67 -2.65 26.96
N SER A 180 -23.63 -3.94 26.59
CA SER A 180 -23.36 -4.38 25.21
C SER A 180 -23.97 -5.75 24.95
N GLY A 181 -24.38 -5.99 23.70
CA GLY A 181 -24.90 -7.26 23.23
C GLY A 181 -25.27 -7.19 21.75
N THR A 182 -26.07 -8.14 21.28
CA THR A 182 -26.45 -8.23 19.86
C THR A 182 -27.96 -8.28 19.66
N THR A 183 -28.45 -7.68 18.58
CA THR A 183 -29.88 -7.75 18.20
C THR A 183 -30.36 -9.17 17.94
N ASP A 184 -31.62 -9.43 18.28
CA ASP A 184 -32.30 -10.70 18.04
C ASP A 184 -32.83 -10.86 16.60
N GLY A 185 -33.60 -11.92 16.34
CA GLY A 185 -34.21 -12.20 15.03
C GLY A 185 -35.23 -11.16 14.54
N THR A 186 -35.64 -10.21 15.38
CA THR A 186 -36.52 -9.08 15.06
C THR A 186 -35.78 -7.75 14.96
N GLY A 187 -34.44 -7.77 15.04
CA GLY A 187 -33.61 -6.56 15.04
C GLY A 187 -33.64 -5.81 16.37
N PHE A 188 -34.17 -6.42 17.43
CA PHE A 188 -34.39 -5.80 18.73
C PHE A 188 -33.26 -6.09 19.72
N TYR A 189 -32.93 -5.10 20.56
CA TYR A 189 -32.06 -5.25 21.72
C TYR A 189 -32.52 -4.32 22.86
N ASN A 190 -32.51 -4.78 24.11
CA ASN A 190 -32.88 -3.97 25.28
C ASN A 190 -31.66 -3.76 26.20
N ALA A 191 -31.16 -2.54 26.25
CA ALA A 191 -30.09 -2.12 27.16
C ALA A 191 -30.70 -1.68 28.50
N SER A 192 -30.95 -2.63 29.39
CA SER A 192 -31.61 -2.41 30.69
C SER A 192 -30.64 -2.12 31.84
N GLY A 193 -31.18 -1.55 32.92
CA GLY A 193 -30.46 -1.26 34.17
C GLY A 193 -29.74 0.08 34.17
N LEU A 194 -30.05 0.97 33.21
CA LEU A 194 -29.37 2.25 33.05
C LEU A 194 -29.65 3.18 34.23
N TYR A 195 -28.61 3.89 34.65
CA TYR A 195 -28.71 5.00 35.58
C TYR A 195 -29.15 6.27 34.87
N ILE A 196 -29.69 7.25 35.59
CA ILE A 196 -29.83 8.64 35.10
C ILE A 196 -28.46 9.11 34.59
N GLY A 197 -28.39 9.71 33.39
CA GLY A 197 -27.12 10.12 32.80
C GLY A 197 -27.14 10.13 31.27
N HIS A 198 -26.09 10.73 30.69
CA HIS A 198 -25.92 10.80 29.24
C HIS A 198 -25.22 9.56 28.69
N TYR A 199 -25.82 8.96 27.66
CA TYR A 199 -25.26 7.80 26.97
C TYR A 199 -24.99 8.10 25.50
N THR A 200 -24.09 7.31 24.94
CA THR A 200 -23.84 7.18 23.50
C THR A 200 -24.12 5.73 23.13
N VAL A 201 -25.10 5.52 22.26
CA VAL A 201 -25.53 4.21 21.77
C VAL A 201 -25.01 4.04 20.34
N SER A 202 -24.10 3.09 20.15
CA SER A 202 -23.50 2.75 18.86
C SER A 202 -24.00 1.40 18.39
N VAL A 203 -24.24 1.27 17.09
CA VAL A 203 -24.68 0.04 16.43
C VAL A 203 -23.77 -0.26 15.23
N SER A 204 -23.32 -1.51 15.10
CA SER A 204 -22.48 -1.96 13.99
C SER A 204 -22.83 -3.37 13.52
N LYS A 205 -22.62 -3.63 12.22
CA LYS A 205 -22.87 -4.92 11.59
C LYS A 205 -21.90 -5.07 10.40
N ASN A 206 -21.26 -6.22 10.25
CA ASN A 206 -20.39 -6.48 9.09
C ASN A 206 -21.20 -6.41 7.78
N GLY A 207 -20.77 -5.60 6.80
CA GLY A 207 -21.52 -5.33 5.57
C GLY A 207 -22.49 -4.14 5.69
N TYR A 208 -22.37 -3.32 6.73
CA TYR A 208 -23.19 -2.13 6.98
C TYR A 208 -22.36 -1.03 7.64
N TYR A 209 -22.60 0.21 7.23
CA TYR A 209 -22.02 1.37 7.91
C TYR A 209 -22.58 1.47 9.34
N SER A 210 -21.69 1.67 10.31
CA SER A 210 -22.08 1.85 11.71
C SER A 210 -22.78 3.20 11.94
N ASN A 211 -23.62 3.24 12.97
CA ASN A 211 -24.47 4.39 13.26
C ASN A 211 -24.55 4.61 14.79
N THR A 212 -24.53 5.87 15.23
CA THR A 212 -24.42 6.25 16.64
C THR A 212 -25.40 7.37 16.99
N LYS A 213 -26.08 7.23 18.13
CA LYS A 213 -26.97 8.24 18.71
C LYS A 213 -26.54 8.59 20.13
N ASN A 214 -26.89 9.80 20.57
CA ASN A 214 -26.74 10.20 21.98
C ASN A 214 -28.12 10.23 22.63
N ASP A 215 -28.17 9.94 23.92
CA ASP A 215 -29.40 9.78 24.67
C ASP A 215 -29.28 10.28 26.14
N TYR A 216 -30.40 10.46 26.84
CA TYR A 216 -30.41 10.96 28.22
C TYR A 216 -31.56 10.39 29.07
N ILE A 217 -31.25 9.28 29.76
CA ILE A 217 -32.04 8.76 30.89
C ILE A 217 -32.12 9.88 31.94
N ASN A 218 -33.31 10.40 32.18
CA ASN A 218 -33.58 11.62 32.94
C ASN A 218 -34.33 11.36 34.26
N PHE A 219 -34.96 10.19 34.44
CA PHE A 219 -35.45 9.69 35.72
C PHE A 219 -35.18 8.17 35.93
N ASN A 220 -35.41 7.70 37.16
CA ASN A 220 -35.26 6.27 37.51
C ASN A 220 -36.46 5.48 36.98
N GLY A 221 -36.23 4.60 36.00
CA GLY A 221 -37.28 3.86 35.31
C GLY A 221 -37.74 4.47 33.98
N ASP A 222 -36.92 5.34 33.38
CA ASP A 222 -37.12 5.85 32.00
C ASP A 222 -37.17 4.73 30.96
N ASP A 223 -38.00 4.92 29.93
CA ASP A 223 -38.18 4.01 28.80
C ASP A 223 -37.97 4.75 27.46
N ASP A 224 -36.72 4.72 26.96
CA ASP A 224 -36.31 5.39 25.72
C ASP A 224 -36.20 4.41 24.53
N TYR A 225 -36.59 4.88 23.34
CA TYR A 225 -36.76 4.03 22.15
C TYR A 225 -35.95 4.54 20.95
N LEU A 226 -34.90 3.81 20.55
CA LEU A 226 -33.97 4.21 19.49
C LEU A 226 -34.00 3.27 18.27
N THR A 227 -34.66 3.72 17.20
CA THR A 227 -34.54 3.07 15.88
C THR A 227 -33.26 3.50 15.17
N PHE A 228 -32.43 2.56 14.75
CA PHE A 228 -31.27 2.75 13.88
C PHE A 228 -31.58 2.16 12.51
N LYS A 229 -31.52 2.98 11.45
CA LYS A 229 -31.40 2.47 10.08
C LYS A 229 -29.91 2.41 9.74
N LEU A 230 -29.42 1.23 9.39
CA LEU A 230 -28.05 1.04 8.90
C LEU A 230 -28.08 0.99 7.38
N GLU A 231 -27.15 1.67 6.73
CA GLU A 231 -26.98 1.55 5.29
C GLU A 231 -26.05 0.37 4.97
N PRO A 232 -26.45 -0.59 4.11
CA PRO A 232 -25.56 -1.63 3.62
C PRO A 232 -24.33 -1.04 2.94
N GLU A 233 -23.15 -1.53 3.35
CA GLU A 233 -21.92 -1.33 2.60
C GLU A 233 -22.07 -1.96 1.20
N PRO A 234 -21.51 -1.36 0.15
CA PRO A 234 -21.51 -2.00 -1.17
C PRO A 234 -20.76 -3.34 -1.09
N PRO A 235 -21.24 -4.39 -1.79
CA PRO A 235 -20.63 -5.70 -1.74
C PRO A 235 -19.22 -5.64 -2.35
N THR A 236 -18.20 -5.84 -1.52
CA THR A 236 -16.84 -6.03 -2.01
C THR A 236 -16.71 -7.42 -2.66
N PRO A 237 -15.99 -7.57 -3.78
CA PRO A 237 -15.24 -6.56 -4.54
C PRO A 237 -15.98 -6.06 -5.80
N GLY A 238 -15.52 -4.94 -6.38
CA GLY A 238 -16.01 -4.41 -7.65
C GLY A 238 -15.64 -5.26 -8.88
N TRP A 239 -16.18 -4.87 -10.05
CA TRP A 239 -15.99 -5.60 -11.31
C TRP A 239 -15.97 -4.70 -12.54
N ILE A 240 -15.43 -5.25 -13.65
CA ILE A 240 -15.49 -4.62 -14.97
C ILE A 240 -16.13 -5.60 -15.95
N GLU A 241 -17.24 -5.19 -16.55
CA GLU A 241 -17.89 -5.89 -17.66
C GLU A 241 -17.21 -5.51 -18.98
N ILE A 242 -16.52 -6.48 -19.60
CA ILE A 242 -15.74 -6.30 -20.82
C ILE A 242 -16.52 -6.91 -21.99
N THR A 243 -16.84 -6.10 -22.99
CA THR A 243 -17.44 -6.55 -24.25
C THR A 243 -16.50 -6.29 -25.42
N VAL A 244 -16.16 -7.35 -26.15
CA VAL A 244 -15.23 -7.32 -27.29
C VAL A 244 -15.98 -7.60 -28.60
N MET A 245 -16.00 -6.61 -29.48
CA MET A 245 -16.59 -6.66 -30.81
C MET A 245 -15.53 -6.39 -31.89
N ASN A 246 -15.85 -6.69 -33.14
CA ASN A 246 -15.11 -6.15 -34.29
C ASN A 246 -15.68 -4.79 -34.73
N LEU A 247 -15.00 -4.12 -35.67
CA LEU A 247 -15.46 -2.86 -36.28
C LEU A 247 -16.83 -2.93 -36.99
N PHE A 248 -17.36 -4.13 -37.22
CA PHE A 248 -18.70 -4.38 -37.79
C PHE A 248 -19.73 -4.79 -36.71
N THR A 249 -19.48 -4.39 -35.45
CA THR A 249 -20.32 -4.65 -34.27
C THR A 249 -20.72 -6.12 -34.05
N SER A 250 -19.90 -7.05 -34.56
CA SER A 250 -20.08 -8.48 -34.33
C SER A 250 -19.23 -8.91 -33.13
N PRO A 251 -19.76 -9.72 -32.19
CA PRO A 251 -19.01 -10.15 -31.01
C PRO A 251 -17.83 -11.07 -31.37
N ILE A 252 -16.70 -10.92 -30.68
CA ILE A 252 -15.51 -11.74 -30.87
C ILE A 252 -15.44 -12.79 -29.76
N TYR A 253 -15.84 -14.01 -30.10
CA TYR A 253 -15.67 -15.18 -29.23
C TYR A 253 -14.18 -15.53 -29.03
N GLY A 254 -13.79 -15.85 -27.79
CA GLY A 254 -12.47 -16.39 -27.47
C GLY A 254 -11.33 -15.39 -27.71
N ALA A 255 -11.56 -14.10 -27.51
CA ALA A 255 -10.51 -13.10 -27.36
C ALA A 255 -9.91 -13.25 -25.95
N SER A 256 -8.58 -13.27 -25.87
CA SER A 256 -7.84 -13.32 -24.61
C SER A 256 -7.96 -11.99 -23.88
N VAL A 257 -8.34 -12.05 -22.61
CA VAL A 257 -8.47 -10.91 -21.70
C VAL A 257 -7.44 -11.05 -20.59
N VAL A 258 -6.67 -10.00 -20.32
CA VAL A 258 -5.71 -9.93 -19.22
C VAL A 258 -5.91 -8.61 -18.47
N VAL A 259 -6.12 -8.67 -17.15
CA VAL A 259 -6.27 -7.50 -16.29
C VAL A 259 -5.10 -7.43 -15.31
N ARG A 260 -4.38 -6.32 -15.31
CA ARG A 260 -3.25 -6.03 -14.42
C ARG A 260 -3.59 -4.95 -13.42
N ASN A 261 -3.19 -5.11 -12.17
CA ASN A 261 -3.31 -4.03 -11.17
C ASN A 261 -2.16 -3.03 -11.36
N LYS A 262 -2.46 -1.84 -11.92
CA LYS A 262 -1.49 -0.75 -12.16
C LYS A 262 -1.11 -0.03 -10.87
N THR A 263 -1.96 -0.05 -9.85
CA THR A 263 -1.65 0.49 -8.51
C THR A 263 -0.65 -0.38 -7.74
N ALA A 264 -0.62 -1.69 -8.02
CA ALA A 264 0.29 -2.63 -7.37
C ALA A 264 1.72 -2.62 -7.99
N PRO A 265 2.78 -2.67 -7.17
CA PRO A 265 4.16 -2.75 -7.68
C PRO A 265 4.39 -3.95 -8.61
N GLY A 266 4.98 -3.69 -9.77
CA GLY A 266 5.29 -4.73 -10.77
C GLY A 266 4.13 -5.09 -11.72
N TYR A 267 2.99 -4.41 -11.62
CA TYR A 267 1.82 -4.59 -12.51
C TYR A 267 1.37 -6.06 -12.67
N PRO A 268 1.12 -6.78 -11.57
CA PRO A 268 0.76 -8.18 -11.60
C PRO A 268 -0.56 -8.40 -12.34
N ILE A 269 -0.62 -9.49 -13.12
CA ILE A 269 -1.88 -10.04 -13.64
C ILE A 269 -2.69 -10.54 -12.44
N ILE A 270 -3.94 -10.12 -12.34
CA ILE A 270 -4.86 -10.53 -11.27
C ILE A 270 -6.04 -11.34 -11.79
N ILE A 271 -6.46 -11.10 -13.03
CA ILE A 271 -7.55 -11.80 -13.71
C ILE A 271 -7.09 -12.03 -15.16
N SER A 272 -7.35 -13.22 -15.69
CA SER A 272 -7.25 -13.49 -17.12
C SER A 272 -8.24 -14.56 -17.55
N GLY A 273 -8.56 -14.59 -18.83
CA GLY A 273 -9.51 -15.55 -19.39
C GLY A 273 -9.77 -15.30 -20.87
N MET A 274 -10.93 -15.74 -21.35
CA MET A 274 -11.37 -15.57 -22.73
C MET A 274 -12.83 -15.14 -22.79
N THR A 275 -13.18 -14.32 -23.78
CA THR A 275 -14.57 -13.90 -24.03
C THR A 275 -15.46 -15.06 -24.47
N ASP A 276 -16.73 -15.00 -24.09
CA ASP A 276 -17.76 -15.98 -24.45
C ASP A 276 -18.33 -15.78 -25.87
N ASN A 277 -19.35 -16.55 -26.23
CA ASN A 277 -19.99 -16.49 -27.56
C ASN A 277 -20.67 -15.14 -27.87
N PHE A 278 -20.91 -14.29 -26.88
CA PHE A 278 -21.43 -12.93 -27.02
C PHE A 278 -20.31 -11.88 -26.97
N GLY A 279 -19.05 -12.29 -26.96
CA GLY A 279 -17.89 -11.40 -26.86
C GLY A 279 -17.68 -10.86 -25.44
N PHE A 280 -18.35 -11.43 -24.44
CA PHE A 280 -18.41 -10.91 -23.07
C PHE A 280 -17.41 -11.61 -22.14
N PHE A 281 -16.86 -10.86 -21.19
CA PHE A 281 -16.06 -11.34 -20.08
C PHE A 281 -16.27 -10.42 -18.86
N ASN A 282 -16.58 -10.97 -17.68
CA ASN A 282 -16.70 -10.18 -16.46
C ASN A 282 -15.46 -10.37 -15.57
N ALA A 283 -14.74 -9.28 -15.32
CA ALA A 283 -13.57 -9.21 -14.46
C ALA A 283 -13.97 -8.85 -13.02
N THR A 284 -14.57 -9.80 -12.29
CA THR A 284 -14.89 -9.67 -10.86
C THR A 284 -13.65 -9.88 -9.99
N GLY A 285 -13.56 -9.19 -8.84
CA GLY A 285 -12.45 -9.36 -7.90
C GLY A 285 -11.64 -8.10 -7.59
N LEU A 286 -12.12 -6.92 -8.01
CA LEU A 286 -11.34 -5.69 -8.02
C LEU A 286 -11.58 -4.82 -6.77
N THR A 287 -10.50 -4.46 -6.09
CA THR A 287 -10.51 -3.41 -5.05
C THR A 287 -10.35 -2.03 -5.69
N ILE A 288 -10.56 -0.95 -4.94
CA ILE A 288 -10.19 0.41 -5.36
C ILE A 288 -8.75 0.44 -5.93
N GLY A 289 -8.59 0.96 -7.16
CA GLY A 289 -7.32 0.92 -7.88
C GLY A 289 -7.44 1.28 -9.36
N VAL A 290 -6.29 1.46 -10.01
CA VAL A 290 -6.19 1.60 -11.47
C VAL A 290 -5.76 0.25 -12.05
N TYR A 291 -6.39 -0.14 -13.15
CA TYR A 291 -6.19 -1.41 -13.84
C TYR A 291 -5.86 -1.18 -15.31
N ILE A 292 -4.98 -2.01 -15.87
CA ILE A 292 -4.73 -2.10 -17.31
C ILE A 292 -5.46 -3.34 -17.81
N ILE A 293 -6.30 -3.17 -18.82
CA ILE A 293 -7.03 -4.24 -19.51
C ILE A 293 -6.37 -4.42 -20.89
N GLU A 294 -5.81 -5.60 -21.13
CA GLU A 294 -5.16 -5.98 -22.40
C GLU A 294 -6.04 -7.01 -23.12
N ILE A 295 -6.44 -6.72 -24.37
CA ILE A 295 -7.29 -7.59 -25.20
C ILE A 295 -6.51 -8.04 -26.44
N SER A 296 -6.52 -9.35 -26.73
CA SER A 296 -5.86 -9.91 -27.92
C SER A 296 -6.62 -11.07 -28.55
N LYS A 297 -6.60 -11.16 -29.88
CA LYS A 297 -7.20 -12.24 -30.66
C LYS A 297 -6.39 -12.45 -31.94
N ASN A 298 -6.08 -13.70 -32.30
CA ASN A 298 -5.42 -13.96 -33.59
C ASN A 298 -6.30 -13.47 -34.76
N GLY A 299 -5.69 -12.87 -35.79
CA GLY A 299 -6.39 -12.18 -36.87
C GLY A 299 -6.89 -10.76 -36.54
N TYR A 300 -6.58 -10.23 -35.35
CA TYR A 300 -6.95 -8.87 -34.92
C TYR A 300 -5.77 -8.10 -34.32
N LYS A 301 -5.84 -6.77 -34.37
CA LYS A 301 -4.97 -5.89 -33.58
C LYS A 301 -5.34 -6.02 -32.10
N SER A 302 -4.34 -6.00 -31.23
CA SER A 302 -4.52 -5.94 -29.78
C SER A 302 -4.88 -4.52 -29.33
N GLU A 303 -5.78 -4.41 -28.37
CA GLU A 303 -6.19 -3.13 -27.76
C GLU A 303 -5.88 -3.11 -26.26
N THR A 304 -5.65 -1.94 -25.70
CA THR A 304 -5.33 -1.78 -24.27
C THR A 304 -5.92 -0.50 -23.70
N ILE A 305 -6.68 -0.62 -22.62
CA ILE A 305 -7.36 0.49 -21.94
C ILE A 305 -6.97 0.50 -20.46
N GLU A 306 -6.82 1.70 -19.88
CA GLU A 306 -6.75 1.89 -18.44
C GLU A 306 -8.14 2.18 -17.87
N ASN A 307 -8.53 1.43 -16.85
CA ASN A 307 -9.79 1.60 -16.11
C ASN A 307 -9.50 1.88 -14.63
N ARG A 308 -10.41 2.55 -13.91
CA ARG A 308 -10.21 2.90 -12.50
C ARG A 308 -11.48 2.65 -11.67
N ILE A 309 -11.43 1.59 -10.89
CA ILE A 309 -12.34 1.32 -9.78
C ILE A 309 -12.05 2.37 -8.70
N ASP A 310 -13.01 3.25 -8.40
CA ASP A 310 -12.80 4.40 -7.52
C ASP A 310 -13.61 4.46 -6.23
N PHE A 311 -14.55 3.52 -6.07
CA PHE A 311 -15.11 3.09 -4.79
C PHE A 311 -15.15 1.55 -4.68
N GLU A 312 -15.57 1.01 -3.53
CA GLU A 312 -15.71 -0.45 -3.35
C GLU A 312 -17.08 -0.92 -3.87
N GLY A 313 -17.12 -2.06 -4.56
CA GLY A 313 -18.34 -2.54 -5.24
C GLY A 313 -18.72 -1.72 -6.49
N ASP A 314 -17.74 -1.06 -7.10
CA ASP A 314 -17.86 -0.32 -8.37
C ASP A 314 -18.21 -1.24 -9.56
N GLU A 315 -18.92 -0.69 -10.54
CA GLU A 315 -19.46 -1.38 -11.72
C GLU A 315 -19.08 -0.59 -12.99
N ASP A 316 -18.04 -1.05 -13.68
CA ASP A 316 -17.53 -0.41 -14.90
C ASP A 316 -17.83 -1.23 -16.16
N PHE A 317 -18.12 -0.55 -17.28
CA PHE A 317 -18.41 -1.18 -18.57
C PHE A 317 -17.39 -0.75 -19.63
N GLN A 318 -16.67 -1.70 -20.23
CA GLN A 318 -15.61 -1.42 -21.20
C GLN A 318 -15.85 -2.12 -22.55
N TYR A 319 -15.84 -1.33 -23.62
CA TYR A 319 -16.20 -1.76 -24.98
C TYR A 319 -15.00 -1.69 -25.92
N PHE A 320 -14.47 -2.85 -26.30
CA PHE A 320 -13.34 -2.98 -27.22
C PHE A 320 -13.84 -3.27 -28.64
N HIS A 321 -13.41 -2.47 -29.60
CA HIS A 321 -13.70 -2.66 -31.02
C HIS A 321 -12.41 -3.04 -31.74
N LEU A 322 -12.09 -4.34 -31.79
CA LEU A 322 -10.86 -4.79 -32.42
C LEU A 322 -10.94 -4.62 -33.94
N GLU A 323 -9.98 -3.90 -34.50
CA GLU A 323 -9.72 -3.92 -35.93
C GLU A 323 -9.15 -5.29 -36.30
N ALA A 324 -9.86 -6.05 -37.14
CA ALA A 324 -9.29 -7.22 -37.78
C ALA A 324 -8.08 -6.79 -38.61
N TRP A 325 -7.00 -7.57 -38.63
CA TRP A 325 -6.01 -7.40 -39.69
C TRP A 325 -6.77 -7.55 -41.02
N GLY A 326 -6.63 -6.57 -41.91
CA GLY A 326 -7.41 -6.52 -43.14
C GLY A 326 -7.14 -7.73 -44.04
N PRO A 327 -7.89 -7.90 -45.15
CA PRO A 327 -7.63 -8.91 -46.19
C PRO A 327 -6.39 -8.51 -47.05
N ASN A 328 -5.33 -8.16 -46.34
CA ASN A 328 -4.25 -7.25 -46.68
C ASN A 328 -2.96 -7.63 -45.95
N SER A 329 -2.96 -8.67 -45.11
CA SER A 329 -1.74 -9.41 -44.83
C SER A 329 -1.28 -10.13 -46.11
N GLY A 330 0.04 -10.28 -46.26
CA GLY A 330 0.62 -11.13 -47.29
C GLY A 330 0.47 -12.62 -46.97
N PHE A 331 0.66 -13.43 -47.99
CA PHE A 331 0.49 -14.88 -47.95
C PHE A 331 1.64 -15.55 -48.71
N ILE A 332 2.23 -16.59 -48.11
CA ILE A 332 3.21 -17.45 -48.76
C ILE A 332 2.71 -18.89 -48.74
N GLU A 333 2.43 -19.43 -49.92
CA GLU A 333 2.27 -20.87 -50.15
C GLU A 333 3.65 -21.49 -50.40
N VAL A 334 3.96 -22.54 -49.65
CA VAL A 334 5.23 -23.27 -49.69
C VAL A 334 4.96 -24.68 -50.16
N GLU A 335 5.49 -25.04 -51.32
CA GLU A 335 5.39 -26.36 -51.91
C GLU A 335 6.75 -27.04 -51.79
N VAL A 336 6.80 -28.24 -51.20
CA VAL A 336 8.07 -28.95 -50.97
C VAL A 336 8.05 -30.28 -51.70
N LEU A 337 8.99 -30.44 -52.62
CA LEU A 337 9.14 -31.60 -53.51
C LEU A 337 10.56 -32.17 -53.42
N ASP A 338 10.75 -33.42 -53.83
CA ASP A 338 12.09 -33.98 -54.07
C ASP A 338 12.61 -33.65 -55.50
N ASN A 339 13.87 -33.98 -55.78
CA ASN A 339 14.47 -33.85 -57.13
C ASN A 339 13.78 -34.70 -58.23
N ASN A 340 12.83 -35.56 -57.88
CA ASN A 340 12.00 -36.34 -58.80
C ASN A 340 10.56 -35.79 -58.93
N PHE A 341 10.26 -34.64 -58.28
CA PHE A 341 8.96 -33.98 -58.20
C PHE A 341 7.88 -34.76 -57.42
N ASN A 342 8.27 -35.62 -56.46
CA ASN A 342 7.34 -36.20 -55.49
C ASN A 342 7.12 -35.24 -54.31
N GLU A 343 5.91 -35.22 -53.76
CA GLU A 343 5.49 -34.34 -52.65
C GLU A 343 6.13 -34.76 -51.30
N ILE A 344 6.86 -33.86 -50.63
CA ILE A 344 7.48 -34.11 -49.33
C ILE A 344 6.57 -33.63 -48.19
N ASN A 345 5.83 -34.58 -47.62
CA ASN A 345 5.07 -34.40 -46.38
C ASN A 345 5.98 -34.33 -45.13
N ASP A 346 5.51 -33.65 -44.08
CA ASP A 346 6.15 -33.51 -42.77
C ASP A 346 7.56 -32.90 -42.85
N ALA A 347 7.78 -31.96 -43.78
CA ALA A 347 8.94 -31.06 -43.79
C ALA A 347 8.62 -29.83 -42.92
N LEU A 348 9.54 -29.46 -42.04
CA LEU A 348 9.43 -28.28 -41.18
C LEU A 348 9.69 -27.03 -42.00
N VAL A 349 8.69 -26.16 -42.12
CA VAL A 349 8.79 -24.83 -42.73
C VAL A 349 8.85 -23.79 -41.62
N ASN A 350 9.78 -22.84 -41.74
CA ASN A 350 9.97 -21.73 -40.80
C ASN A 350 10.12 -20.41 -41.57
N VAL A 351 9.17 -19.49 -41.36
CA VAL A 351 9.16 -18.15 -41.96
C VAL A 351 9.66 -17.13 -40.93
N MET A 352 10.79 -16.50 -41.24
CA MET A 352 11.45 -15.50 -40.40
C MET A 352 11.43 -14.12 -41.08
N ASN A 353 11.00 -13.09 -40.34
CA ASN A 353 11.10 -11.71 -40.79
C ASN A 353 12.56 -11.22 -40.68
N ILE A 354 13.10 -10.62 -41.75
CA ILE A 354 14.53 -10.30 -41.83
C ILE A 354 14.91 -9.13 -40.92
N ASP A 355 14.09 -8.07 -40.85
CA ASP A 355 14.40 -6.87 -40.06
C ASP A 355 14.37 -7.11 -38.55
N THR A 356 13.46 -7.95 -38.07
CA THR A 356 13.31 -8.31 -36.64
C THR A 356 14.11 -9.55 -36.25
N SER A 357 14.44 -10.43 -37.20
CA SER A 357 14.93 -11.80 -36.97
C SER A 357 13.98 -12.70 -36.17
N GLU A 358 12.68 -12.35 -36.10
CA GLU A 358 11.66 -13.16 -35.44
C GLU A 358 11.04 -14.19 -36.41
N THR A 359 10.85 -15.44 -35.95
CA THR A 359 10.00 -16.41 -36.64
C THR A 359 8.54 -15.99 -36.48
N VAL A 360 7.89 -15.63 -37.59
CA VAL A 360 6.49 -15.17 -37.62
C VAL A 360 5.50 -16.30 -37.93
N SER A 361 5.95 -17.36 -38.59
CA SER A 361 5.12 -18.54 -38.88
C SER A 361 5.99 -19.80 -38.98
N GLN A 362 5.50 -20.91 -38.44
CA GLN A 362 6.21 -22.20 -38.44
C GLN A 362 5.20 -23.36 -38.46
N GLY A 363 5.55 -24.46 -39.13
CA GLY A 363 4.75 -25.68 -39.12
C GLY A 363 5.28 -26.74 -40.07
N PHE A 364 4.49 -27.77 -40.34
CA PHE A 364 4.88 -28.90 -41.18
C PHE A 364 4.07 -28.96 -42.47
N THR A 365 4.68 -29.42 -43.56
CA THR A 365 3.98 -29.65 -44.83
C THR A 365 2.94 -30.76 -44.72
N SER A 366 1.77 -30.51 -45.31
CA SER A 366 0.66 -31.44 -45.44
C SER A 366 1.02 -32.69 -46.26
N SER A 367 0.08 -33.63 -46.39
CA SER A 367 0.28 -34.87 -47.15
C SER A 367 0.57 -34.66 -48.64
N SER A 368 0.34 -33.45 -49.17
CA SER A 368 0.64 -33.06 -50.57
C SER A 368 1.77 -32.03 -50.66
N GLY A 369 2.72 -32.03 -49.72
CA GLY A 369 3.90 -31.16 -49.75
C GLY A 369 3.65 -29.66 -49.50
N LEU A 370 2.38 -29.24 -49.32
CA LEU A 370 2.00 -27.82 -49.15
C LEU A 370 2.00 -27.39 -47.67
N TYR A 371 2.49 -26.18 -47.40
CA TYR A 371 2.37 -25.45 -46.14
C TYR A 371 2.08 -23.96 -46.42
N ASN A 372 1.16 -23.35 -45.66
CA ASN A 372 0.70 -21.98 -45.93
C ASN A 372 0.98 -21.07 -44.74
N ALA A 373 1.81 -20.05 -44.97
CA ALA A 373 2.05 -18.96 -44.03
C ALA A 373 1.09 -17.80 -44.34
N THR A 374 0.08 -17.63 -43.50
CA THR A 374 -0.85 -16.50 -43.53
C THR A 374 -0.34 -15.34 -42.66
N ASP A 375 -1.08 -14.22 -42.69
CA ASP A 375 -0.97 -13.15 -41.68
C ASP A 375 0.38 -12.38 -41.65
N LEU A 376 1.12 -12.43 -42.76
CA LEU A 376 2.39 -11.74 -42.92
C LEU A 376 2.17 -10.23 -43.17
N ALA A 377 3.10 -9.39 -42.69
CA ALA A 377 3.09 -7.95 -42.98
C ALA A 377 3.83 -7.66 -44.31
N ILE A 378 3.73 -6.43 -44.83
CA ILE A 378 4.69 -5.96 -45.84
C ILE A 378 6.09 -6.00 -45.24
N GLY A 379 7.03 -6.66 -45.92
CA GLY A 379 8.39 -6.83 -45.43
C GLY A 379 9.15 -7.94 -46.13
N GLU A 380 10.42 -8.05 -45.74
CA GLU A 380 11.36 -9.02 -46.28
C GLU A 380 11.41 -10.26 -45.37
N TYR A 381 11.24 -11.47 -45.95
CA TYR A 381 11.28 -12.73 -45.19
C TYR A 381 12.29 -13.72 -45.76
N TYR A 382 12.84 -14.56 -44.87
CA TYR A 382 13.44 -15.84 -45.25
C TYR A 382 12.49 -16.97 -44.88
N VAL A 383 12.25 -17.87 -45.83
CA VAL A 383 11.54 -19.13 -45.63
C VAL A 383 12.59 -20.24 -45.70
N SER A 384 12.74 -20.99 -44.60
CA SER A 384 13.60 -22.16 -44.55
C SER A 384 12.78 -23.44 -44.43
N VAL A 385 13.22 -24.48 -45.13
CA VAL A 385 12.56 -25.78 -45.23
C VAL A 385 13.54 -26.88 -44.85
N PHE A 386 13.19 -27.66 -43.83
CA PHE A 386 14.00 -28.75 -43.30
C PHE A 386 13.23 -30.07 -43.31
N LYS A 387 13.85 -31.13 -43.84
CA LYS A 387 13.37 -32.51 -43.72
C LYS A 387 14.55 -33.40 -43.35
N ASP A 388 14.36 -34.30 -42.39
CA ASP A 388 15.39 -35.28 -42.03
C ASP A 388 15.70 -36.20 -43.23
N GLY A 389 16.98 -36.48 -43.46
CA GLY A 389 17.49 -37.13 -44.67
C GLY A 389 17.68 -36.22 -45.90
N TYR A 390 17.29 -34.94 -45.84
CA TYR A 390 17.41 -33.97 -46.94
C TYR A 390 18.27 -32.75 -46.57
N VAL A 391 18.87 -32.14 -47.59
CA VAL A 391 19.56 -30.85 -47.48
C VAL A 391 18.54 -29.76 -47.14
N GLN A 392 18.84 -28.91 -46.15
CA GLN A 392 18.01 -27.78 -45.79
C GLN A 392 18.09 -26.70 -46.87
N GLU A 393 16.94 -26.29 -47.41
CA GLU A 393 16.85 -25.17 -48.34
C GLU A 393 16.34 -23.89 -47.64
N VAL A 394 16.80 -22.73 -48.14
CA VAL A 394 16.40 -21.41 -47.64
C VAL A 394 16.29 -20.44 -48.80
N ALA A 395 15.12 -19.80 -48.96
CA ALA A 395 14.91 -18.78 -49.98
C ALA A 395 14.37 -17.47 -49.38
N TRP A 396 14.61 -16.39 -50.12
CA TRP A 396 14.08 -15.06 -49.85
C TRP A 396 12.68 -14.92 -50.45
N ALA A 397 11.74 -14.43 -49.65
CA ALA A 397 10.33 -14.30 -50.01
C ALA A 397 9.78 -12.94 -49.53
N PRO A 398 9.76 -11.89 -50.37
CA PRO A 398 9.19 -10.60 -50.01
C PRO A 398 7.66 -10.62 -50.04
N ILE A 399 7.04 -9.89 -49.10
CA ILE A 399 5.66 -9.41 -49.22
C ILE A 399 5.74 -7.93 -49.61
N ASN A 400 5.50 -7.66 -50.90
CA ASN A 400 5.78 -6.36 -51.51
C ASN A 400 4.65 -5.34 -51.29
N TRP A 401 3.42 -5.82 -51.09
CA TRP A 401 2.24 -5.02 -50.79
C TRP A 401 1.25 -5.79 -49.90
N ASN A 402 0.26 -5.06 -49.37
CA ASN A 402 -0.80 -5.64 -48.56
C ASN A 402 -1.67 -6.57 -49.41
N GLY A 403 -1.76 -7.86 -49.08
CA GLY A 403 -2.43 -8.86 -49.92
C GLY A 403 -1.59 -9.34 -51.11
N ASP A 404 -0.26 -9.30 -50.99
CA ASP A 404 0.65 -9.99 -51.89
C ASP A 404 0.64 -11.50 -51.60
N ASN A 405 0.28 -12.30 -52.61
CA ASN A 405 0.18 -13.75 -52.52
C ASN A 405 1.31 -14.37 -53.36
N GLN A 406 2.27 -14.98 -52.68
CA GLN A 406 3.45 -15.61 -53.31
C GLN A 406 3.39 -17.14 -53.18
N HIS A 407 3.99 -17.83 -54.15
CA HIS A 407 4.15 -19.28 -54.17
C HIS A 407 5.62 -19.64 -54.39
N TYR A 408 6.17 -20.51 -53.55
CA TYR A 408 7.55 -20.96 -53.65
C TYR A 408 7.65 -22.49 -53.59
N THR A 409 8.15 -23.09 -54.68
CA THR A 409 8.49 -24.52 -54.76
C THR A 409 9.94 -24.73 -54.31
N TYR A 410 10.14 -25.59 -53.31
CA TYR A 410 11.43 -26.02 -52.78
C TYR A 410 11.72 -27.45 -53.25
N LEU A 411 12.77 -27.62 -54.04
CA LEU A 411 13.27 -28.93 -54.46
C LEU A 411 14.36 -29.38 -53.48
N LEU A 412 14.01 -30.24 -52.53
CA LEU A 412 14.97 -30.78 -51.58
C LEU A 412 15.78 -31.91 -52.21
N SER A 413 17.09 -31.86 -52.03
CA SER A 413 18.00 -32.96 -52.38
C SER A 413 18.19 -33.89 -51.18
N GLU A 414 18.18 -35.20 -51.38
CA GLU A 414 18.61 -36.16 -50.36
C GLU A 414 20.08 -35.92 -49.98
N VAL A 415 20.44 -36.15 -48.71
CA VAL A 415 21.82 -36.00 -48.23
C VAL A 415 22.68 -37.17 -48.71
N ASN A 416 23.39 -36.98 -49.81
CA ASN A 416 24.44 -37.91 -50.22
C ASN A 416 25.61 -37.88 -49.21
N GLU A 417 25.87 -38.98 -48.53
CA GLU A 417 26.95 -39.11 -47.53
C GLU A 417 28.36 -38.84 -48.09
N GLU A 418 28.54 -38.83 -49.42
CA GLU A 418 29.83 -38.62 -50.09
C GLU A 418 30.20 -37.14 -50.35
N GLU A 419 29.27 -36.17 -50.29
CA GLU A 419 29.54 -34.74 -50.58
C GLU A 419 28.97 -33.74 -49.54
N LEU A 420 29.58 -33.69 -48.35
CA LEU A 420 29.33 -32.64 -47.35
C LEU A 420 30.03 -31.30 -47.69
N GLU A 421 29.52 -30.55 -48.68
CA GLU A 421 30.00 -29.18 -48.97
C GLU A 421 29.40 -28.14 -47.99
N VAL A 422 30.11 -27.86 -46.89
CA VAL A 422 29.66 -26.87 -45.89
C VAL A 422 29.92 -25.44 -46.36
N ARG A 423 28.90 -24.80 -46.95
CA ARG A 423 28.93 -23.39 -47.39
C ARG A 423 28.76 -22.41 -46.23
N VAL A 424 29.87 -21.88 -45.72
CA VAL A 424 29.87 -20.85 -44.66
C VAL A 424 29.69 -19.44 -45.24
N HIS A 425 28.52 -18.83 -45.04
CA HIS A 425 28.30 -17.42 -45.34
C HIS A 425 28.90 -16.51 -44.24
N VAL A 426 29.98 -15.79 -44.58
CA VAL A 426 30.63 -14.83 -43.67
C VAL A 426 30.07 -13.42 -43.90
N TYR A 427 29.10 -13.01 -43.07
CA TYR A 427 28.52 -11.66 -43.11
C TYR A 427 29.43 -10.64 -42.40
N ARG A 428 29.62 -9.47 -43.03
CA ARG A 428 30.44 -8.38 -42.48
C ARG A 428 29.57 -7.30 -41.85
N GLN A 429 29.70 -7.10 -40.54
CA GLN A 429 29.18 -5.89 -39.89
C GLN A 429 30.06 -4.67 -40.20
N SER A 430 29.42 -3.55 -40.52
CA SER A 430 29.96 -2.21 -40.82
C SER A 430 30.70 -2.00 -42.16
N ALA A 431 30.44 -0.83 -42.77
CA ALA A 431 30.94 -0.43 -44.07
C ALA A 431 32.12 0.56 -43.98
N THR A 432 33.35 0.05 -43.90
CA THR A 432 34.60 0.80 -44.14
C THR A 432 35.47 0.04 -45.13
N TRP A 433 36.10 0.74 -46.08
CA TRP A 433 36.87 0.10 -47.15
C TRP A 433 38.24 -0.39 -46.67
N LEU A 434 38.42 -1.70 -46.64
CA LEU A 434 39.71 -2.41 -46.54
C LEU A 434 39.55 -3.77 -47.23
N ALA A 435 40.61 -4.26 -47.87
CA ALA A 435 40.53 -5.31 -48.88
C ALA A 435 40.28 -6.72 -48.30
N VAL A 436 39.71 -7.59 -49.13
CA VAL A 436 39.53 -9.02 -48.82
C VAL A 436 40.89 -9.68 -48.61
N SER A 437 41.01 -10.44 -47.51
CA SER A 437 42.04 -11.46 -47.35
C SER A 437 41.33 -12.82 -47.25
N ASN A 438 41.79 -13.81 -48.01
CA ASN A 438 41.12 -15.09 -48.11
C ASN A 438 41.23 -15.81 -46.75
N ALA A 439 40.08 -16.14 -46.15
CA ALA A 439 40.03 -17.12 -45.07
C ALA A 439 40.04 -18.52 -45.69
N ILE A 440 40.81 -19.44 -45.09
CA ILE A 440 40.72 -20.87 -45.37
C ILE A 440 39.94 -21.47 -44.20
N ILE A 441 38.86 -22.18 -44.47
CA ILE A 441 38.08 -22.90 -43.46
C ILE A 441 38.40 -24.37 -43.61
N ASP A 442 39.14 -24.92 -42.64
CA ASP A 442 39.47 -26.33 -42.59
C ASP A 442 38.40 -27.07 -41.77
N PHE A 443 37.93 -28.21 -42.30
CA PHE A 443 36.93 -29.08 -41.64
C PHE A 443 37.55 -30.42 -41.26
N TYR A 444 37.27 -30.88 -40.04
CA TYR A 444 37.73 -32.18 -39.55
C TYR A 444 36.63 -32.86 -38.71
N GLN A 445 36.51 -34.18 -38.83
CA GLN A 445 35.60 -34.99 -38.01
C GLN A 445 36.18 -35.13 -36.59
N GLY A 446 35.41 -34.70 -35.59
CA GLY A 446 35.76 -34.82 -34.17
C GLY A 446 35.56 -36.23 -33.62
N PRO A 447 36.05 -36.55 -32.39
CA PRO A 447 35.99 -37.90 -31.80
C PRO A 447 34.59 -38.41 -31.39
N SER A 448 33.52 -37.85 -31.96
CA SER A 448 32.12 -38.07 -31.56
C SER A 448 31.14 -37.65 -32.67
N ASP A 449 31.54 -37.82 -33.93
CA ASP A 449 30.82 -37.42 -35.16
C ASP A 449 30.36 -35.95 -35.23
N THR A 450 30.96 -35.09 -34.40
CA THR A 450 30.85 -33.64 -34.49
C THR A 450 31.78 -33.10 -35.58
N LEU A 451 31.22 -32.45 -36.59
CA LEU A 451 32.02 -31.75 -37.61
C LEU A 451 32.62 -30.47 -37.00
N VAL A 452 33.95 -30.36 -36.97
CA VAL A 452 34.66 -29.21 -36.40
C VAL A 452 35.25 -28.37 -37.52
N CYS A 453 34.77 -27.14 -37.66
CA CYS A 453 35.35 -26.14 -38.56
C CYS A 453 36.37 -25.25 -37.83
N ARG A 454 37.46 -24.87 -38.51
CA ARG A 454 38.38 -23.81 -38.09
C ARG A 454 38.60 -22.82 -39.22
N ALA A 455 38.19 -21.57 -39.00
CA ALA A 455 38.49 -20.47 -39.91
C ALA A 455 39.89 -19.90 -39.62
N ASN A 456 40.84 -20.16 -40.51
CA ASN A 456 42.19 -19.60 -40.48
C ASN A 456 42.22 -18.34 -41.36
N THR A 457 42.47 -17.17 -40.75
CA THR A 457 42.68 -15.93 -41.51
C THR A 457 44.16 -15.79 -41.92
N LEU A 458 44.42 -15.53 -43.20
CA LEU A 458 45.79 -15.34 -43.71
C LEU A 458 46.31 -13.93 -43.42
N ASN A 459 46.62 -13.66 -42.15
CA ASN A 459 47.42 -12.51 -41.72
C ASN A 459 48.45 -12.90 -40.66
N ASN A 460 49.66 -12.34 -40.75
CA ASN A 460 50.75 -12.63 -39.82
C ASN A 460 50.56 -11.90 -38.48
N GLY A 461 49.69 -12.43 -37.62
CA GLY A 461 49.48 -11.94 -36.26
C GLY A 461 48.56 -12.86 -35.45
N TYR A 462 48.98 -13.24 -34.25
CA TYR A 462 48.19 -14.10 -33.37
C TYR A 462 46.90 -13.38 -32.92
N GLY A 463 45.75 -13.94 -33.28
CA GLY A 463 44.42 -13.59 -32.79
C GLY A 463 43.47 -14.74 -33.08
N THR A 464 42.91 -15.33 -32.03
CA THR A 464 41.99 -16.48 -32.07
C THR A 464 40.55 -16.03 -32.18
#